data_AF-A0A9W8J0J4-F1
#
_entry.id   AF-A0A9W8J0J4-F1
#
_cell.length_a   1.000
_cell.length_b   1.000
_cell.length_c   1.000
_cell.angle_alpha   90.00
_cell.angle_beta   90.00
_cell.angle_gamma   90.00
#
_symmetry.space_group_name_H-M   'P 1'
#
loop_
_entity.id
_entity.type
_entity.pdbx_description
1 polymer ?
#
loop_
_entity_poly.entity_id
_entity_poly.type
_entity_poly.pdbx_seq_one_letter_code
_entity_poly.pdbx_strand_id
1 'polypeptide(L)'
;MALQQGWPTDDLKFQVNNDIHGLIDSVNDGSTSAFMWEWFTTKPWVDAGKARFIGSVPTPWPSWLIAAHPERASAEAVTDILQRLTTSVREFDSEEKRKQDDVDFIKDKFGYPEEDIRAWLETVKYPQNCLEIPKEVLLNTLSMLEKAGALTAPQGGFDANQFIGKDVVKLTY
;
A
#
# COMPACT_ATOMS: atom_id res chain seq x y z
N MET A 1 1.30 -11.89 8.89
CA MET A 1 0.62 -12.46 10.07
C MET A 1 1.24 -13.78 10.50
N ALA A 2 1.29 -14.82 9.65
CA ALA A 2 1.86 -16.14 10.01
C ALA A 2 3.26 -16.05 10.65
N LEU A 3 4.20 -15.31 10.03
CA LEU A 3 5.55 -15.08 10.60
C LEU A 3 5.53 -14.46 12.01
N GLN A 4 4.64 -13.49 12.25
CA GLN A 4 4.52 -12.80 13.55
C GLN A 4 3.92 -13.71 14.63
N GLN A 5 3.06 -14.65 14.23
CA GLN A 5 2.37 -15.58 15.12
C GLN A 5 3.07 -16.94 15.22
N GLY A 6 4.16 -17.15 14.48
CA GLY A 6 4.86 -18.44 14.43
C GLY A 6 4.03 -19.57 13.82
N TRP A 7 3.06 -19.26 12.96
CA TRP A 7 2.21 -20.27 12.34
C TRP A 7 2.94 -21.05 11.23
N PRO A 8 2.73 -22.37 11.11
CA PRO A 8 3.22 -23.14 9.97
C PRO A 8 2.66 -22.58 8.66
N THR A 9 3.53 -22.37 7.68
CA THR A 9 3.15 -21.83 6.36
C THR A 9 3.07 -22.89 5.27
N ASP A 10 3.60 -24.09 5.53
CA ASP A 10 3.80 -25.13 4.51
C ASP A 10 2.48 -25.71 3.96
N ASP A 11 1.42 -25.66 4.77
CA ASP A 11 0.08 -26.17 4.43
C ASP A 11 -0.91 -25.07 4.02
N LEU A 12 -0.44 -23.81 3.82
CA LEU A 12 -1.31 -22.73 3.38
C LEU A 12 -1.82 -22.97 1.95
N LYS A 13 -3.13 -22.93 1.77
CA LYS A 13 -3.80 -23.06 0.47
C LYS A 13 -4.36 -21.70 0.05
N PHE A 14 -4.03 -21.29 -1.16
CA PHE A 14 -4.50 -20.03 -1.75
C PHE A 14 -5.50 -20.32 -2.86
N GLN A 15 -6.56 -19.53 -2.93
CA GLN A 15 -7.59 -19.59 -3.97
C GLN A 15 -7.69 -18.24 -4.67
N VAL A 16 -7.81 -18.27 -6.00
CA VAL A 16 -8.03 -17.06 -6.80
C VAL A 16 -9.51 -16.73 -6.82
N ASN A 17 -9.88 -15.60 -6.23
CA ASN A 17 -11.26 -15.13 -6.12
C ASN A 17 -11.52 -13.79 -6.84
N ASN A 18 -10.57 -13.34 -7.66
CA ASN A 18 -10.61 -12.10 -8.45
C ASN A 18 -10.67 -10.82 -7.63
N ASP A 19 -11.86 -10.40 -7.19
CA ASP A 19 -12.13 -9.10 -6.59
C ASP A 19 -12.78 -9.25 -5.20
N ILE A 20 -13.12 -8.11 -4.58
CA ILE A 20 -13.67 -8.08 -3.23
C ILE A 20 -15.00 -8.84 -3.10
N HIS A 21 -15.81 -8.92 -4.18
CA HIS A 21 -17.07 -9.66 -4.15
C HIS A 21 -16.78 -11.16 -4.07
N GLY A 22 -15.88 -11.66 -4.91
CA GLY A 22 -15.49 -13.07 -4.87
C GLY A 22 -14.81 -13.45 -3.55
N LEU A 23 -14.02 -12.55 -2.96
CA LEU A 23 -13.42 -12.77 -1.63
C LEU A 23 -14.50 -12.91 -0.55
N ILE A 24 -15.50 -12.03 -0.55
CA ILE A 24 -16.63 -12.07 0.38
C ILE A 24 -17.47 -13.33 0.18
N ASP A 25 -17.81 -13.69 -1.06
CA ASP A 25 -18.59 -14.89 -1.35
C ASP A 25 -17.85 -16.14 -0.86
N SER A 26 -16.54 -16.22 -1.09
CA SER A 26 -15.73 -17.39 -0.75
C SER A 26 -15.64 -17.72 0.75
N VAL A 27 -15.74 -16.71 1.62
CA VAL A 27 -15.75 -16.95 3.08
C VAL A 27 -17.14 -17.31 3.59
N ASN A 28 -18.19 -16.94 2.86
CA ASN A 28 -19.58 -17.26 3.20
C ASN A 28 -20.00 -18.64 2.65
N ASP A 29 -19.47 -19.06 1.50
CA ASP A 29 -19.69 -20.40 0.95
C ASP A 29 -18.73 -21.47 1.51
N GLY A 30 -17.67 -21.04 2.21
CA GLY A 30 -16.70 -21.90 2.88
C GLY A 30 -15.57 -22.42 1.98
N SER A 31 -15.47 -21.95 0.74
CA SER A 31 -14.34 -22.29 -0.15
C SER A 31 -13.02 -21.70 0.33
N THR A 32 -13.05 -20.57 1.06
CA THR A 32 -11.88 -20.06 1.80
C THR A 32 -12.21 -19.81 3.27
N SER A 33 -11.19 -19.85 4.13
CA SER A 33 -11.36 -19.63 5.57
C SER A 33 -11.26 -18.14 5.96
N ALA A 34 -10.51 -17.35 5.20
CA ALA A 34 -10.32 -15.91 5.42
C ALA A 34 -9.70 -15.28 4.16
N PHE A 35 -9.83 -13.97 4.03
CA PHE A 35 -9.08 -13.16 3.07
C PHE A 35 -8.46 -11.93 3.74
N MET A 36 -7.52 -11.29 3.03
CA MET A 36 -6.92 -10.02 3.44
C MET A 36 -7.23 -8.96 2.39
N TRP A 37 -7.65 -7.78 2.83
CA TRP A 37 -7.93 -6.63 1.97
C TRP A 37 -7.71 -5.33 2.74
N GLU A 38 -7.71 -4.19 2.04
CA GLU A 38 -7.56 -2.89 2.68
C GLU A 38 -8.79 -2.60 3.58
N TRP A 39 -8.57 -2.06 4.77
CA TRP A 39 -9.59 -1.98 5.81
C TRP A 39 -10.73 -1.03 5.46
N PHE A 40 -10.44 0.21 5.05
CA PHE A 40 -11.48 1.22 4.80
C PHE A 40 -12.36 0.89 3.59
N THR A 41 -11.82 0.17 2.61
CA THR A 41 -12.57 -0.38 1.47
C THR A 41 -13.37 -1.64 1.82
N THR A 42 -13.01 -2.35 2.90
CA THR A 42 -13.72 -3.55 3.37
C THR A 42 -14.78 -3.23 4.43
N LYS A 43 -14.57 -2.17 5.22
CA LYS A 43 -15.43 -1.80 6.35
C LYS A 43 -16.92 -1.68 5.97
N PRO A 44 -17.33 -1.08 4.83
CA PRO A 44 -18.74 -1.05 4.43
C PRO A 44 -19.39 -2.43 4.33
N TRP A 45 -18.62 -3.46 3.92
CA TRP A 45 -19.10 -4.84 3.83
C TRP A 45 -19.23 -5.50 5.20
N VAL A 46 -18.33 -5.17 6.13
CA VAL A 46 -18.40 -5.62 7.53
C VAL A 46 -19.59 -4.99 8.22
N ASP A 47 -19.81 -3.68 8.04
CA ASP A 47 -20.94 -2.95 8.60
C ASP A 47 -22.29 -3.48 8.06
N ALA A 48 -22.32 -3.91 6.80
CA ALA A 48 -23.47 -4.58 6.18
C ALA A 48 -23.63 -6.06 6.59
N GLY A 49 -22.78 -6.59 7.47
CA GLY A 49 -22.82 -7.97 7.94
C GLY A 49 -22.43 -9.02 6.89
N LYS A 50 -21.74 -8.61 5.81
CA LYS A 50 -21.33 -9.50 4.70
C LYS A 50 -19.98 -10.18 4.95
N ALA A 51 -19.15 -9.61 5.81
CA ALA A 51 -17.88 -10.18 6.23
C ALA A 51 -17.68 -9.91 7.73
N ARG A 52 -16.71 -10.61 8.34
CA ARG A 52 -16.33 -10.40 9.74
C ARG A 52 -14.88 -9.99 9.85
N PHE A 53 -14.62 -8.85 10.49
CA PHE A 53 -13.27 -8.44 10.81
C PHE A 53 -12.69 -9.33 11.92
N ILE A 54 -11.53 -9.93 11.66
CA ILE A 54 -10.85 -10.83 12.61
C ILE A 54 -9.45 -10.34 13.02
N GLY A 55 -8.94 -9.27 12.40
CA GLY A 55 -7.65 -8.68 12.71
C GLY A 55 -7.05 -7.90 11.54
N SER A 56 -5.97 -7.18 11.81
CA SER A 56 -5.21 -6.42 10.83
C SER A 56 -3.72 -6.71 10.96
N VAL A 57 -2.98 -6.44 9.89
CA VAL A 57 -1.52 -6.46 9.88
C VAL A 57 -1.04 -5.27 9.05
N PRO A 58 -0.37 -4.27 9.64
CA PRO A 58 0.19 -3.17 8.88
C PRO A 58 1.34 -3.68 8.00
N THR A 59 1.46 -3.13 6.79
CA THR A 59 2.64 -3.39 5.96
C THR A 59 3.85 -2.71 6.59
N PRO A 60 5.02 -3.36 6.63
CA PRO A 60 6.24 -2.75 7.17
C PRO A 60 6.93 -1.80 6.18
N TRP A 61 6.26 -1.46 5.07
CA TRP A 61 6.74 -0.61 3.98
C TRP A 61 5.62 0.31 3.46
N PRO A 62 5.95 1.37 2.70
CA PRO A 62 4.97 2.27 2.11
C PRO A 62 4.00 1.52 1.21
N SER A 63 2.72 1.86 1.34
CA SER A 63 1.65 1.21 0.59
C SER A 63 1.68 1.53 -0.91
N TRP A 64 2.38 2.59 -1.33
CA TRP A 64 2.37 3.10 -2.70
C TRP A 64 3.76 3.53 -3.17
N LEU A 65 4.07 3.21 -4.43
CA LEU A 65 5.24 3.66 -5.18
C LEU A 65 4.84 3.96 -6.63
N ILE A 66 5.66 4.74 -7.34
CA ILE A 66 5.48 5.02 -8.76
C ILE A 66 6.55 4.24 -9.54
N ALA A 67 6.11 3.45 -10.50
CA ALA A 67 6.99 2.74 -11.43
C ALA A 67 6.83 3.33 -12.84
N ALA A 68 7.95 3.52 -13.53
CA ALA A 68 7.99 4.04 -14.90
C ALA A 68 8.82 3.11 -15.78
N HIS A 69 8.36 2.88 -17.02
CA HIS A 69 9.09 2.06 -17.98
C HIS A 69 10.21 2.89 -18.62
N PRO A 70 11.49 2.47 -18.56
CA PRO A 70 12.63 3.30 -18.95
C PRO A 70 12.62 3.73 -20.42
N GLU A 71 12.04 2.92 -21.31
CA GLU A 71 11.96 3.26 -22.74
C GLU A 71 10.71 4.06 -23.13
N ARG A 72 9.67 4.08 -22.29
CA ARG A 72 8.38 4.72 -22.62
C ARG A 72 8.17 6.04 -21.89
N ALA A 73 8.94 6.30 -20.84
CA ALA A 73 8.91 7.52 -20.07
C ALA A 73 10.34 8.03 -19.87
N SER A 74 10.64 9.22 -20.37
CA SER A 74 11.96 9.82 -20.19
C SER A 74 12.15 10.25 -18.74
N ALA A 75 13.40 10.22 -18.27
CA ALA A 75 13.76 10.67 -16.93
C ALA A 75 13.27 12.10 -16.64
N GLU A 76 13.36 13.00 -17.63
CA GLU A 76 12.86 14.38 -17.53
C GLU A 76 11.36 14.44 -17.31
N ALA A 77 10.57 13.69 -18.09
CA ALA A 77 9.11 13.66 -17.95
C ALA A 77 8.67 13.05 -16.61
N VAL A 78 9.34 11.97 -16.17
CA VAL A 78 9.07 11.37 -14.85
C VAL A 78 9.43 12.36 -13.73
N THR A 79 10.56 13.05 -13.84
CA THR A 79 10.98 14.07 -12.87
C THR A 79 9.97 15.21 -12.75
N ASP A 80 9.49 15.76 -13.87
CA ASP A 80 8.48 16.82 -13.88
C ASP A 80 7.17 16.36 -13.21
N ILE A 81 6.69 15.16 -13.52
CA ILE A 81 5.49 14.59 -12.87
C ILE A 81 5.70 14.45 -11.36
N LEU A 82 6.85 13.93 -10.91
CA LEU A 82 7.13 13.75 -9.48
C LEU A 82 7.29 15.09 -8.73
N GLN A 83 7.81 16.13 -9.37
CA GLN A 83 7.87 17.48 -8.81
C GLN A 83 6.46 18.07 -8.63
N ARG A 84 5.63 17.98 -9.66
CA ARG A 84 4.22 18.41 -9.60
C ARG A 84 3.44 17.63 -8.54
N LEU A 85 3.63 16.31 -8.51
CA LEU A 85 3.01 15.44 -7.52
C LEU A 85 3.44 15.81 -6.10
N THR A 86 4.73 16.11 -5.88
CA THR A 86 5.21 16.58 -4.58
C THR A 86 4.44 17.80 -4.11
N THR A 87 4.23 18.78 -4.98
CA THR A 87 3.45 19.99 -4.65
C THR A 87 2.00 19.63 -4.31
N SER A 88 1.33 18.85 -5.16
CA SER A 88 -0.07 18.45 -4.94
C SER A 88 -0.24 17.61 -3.67
N VAL A 89 0.70 16.71 -3.38
CA VAL A 89 0.69 15.88 -2.17
C VAL A 89 0.88 16.73 -0.93
N ARG A 90 1.79 17.71 -0.93
CA ARG A 90 1.97 18.63 0.20
C ARG A 90 0.75 19.51 0.44
N GLU A 91 0.09 19.96 -0.62
CA GLU A 91 -1.13 20.73 -0.52
C GLU A 91 -2.26 19.89 0.09
N PHE A 92 -2.53 18.72 -0.50
CA PHE A 92 -3.51 17.76 -0.01
C PHE A 92 -3.22 17.35 1.44
N ASP A 93 -1.97 17.02 1.77
CA ASP A 93 -1.60 16.57 3.12
C ASP A 93 -1.46 17.71 4.15
N SER A 94 -1.77 18.96 3.78
CA SER A 94 -1.63 20.09 4.70
C SER A 94 -2.68 20.05 5.82
N GLU A 95 -2.31 20.54 7.01
CA GLU A 95 -3.21 20.57 8.17
C GLU A 95 -4.51 21.31 7.89
N GLU A 96 -4.49 22.36 7.05
CA GLU A 96 -5.69 23.10 6.68
C GLU A 96 -6.61 22.31 5.75
N LYS A 97 -6.07 21.65 4.72
CA LYS A 97 -6.87 20.84 3.78
C LYS A 97 -7.50 19.62 4.45
N ARG A 98 -6.75 18.96 5.34
CA ARG A 98 -7.21 17.79 6.11
C ARG A 98 -8.37 18.07 7.06
N LYS A 99 -8.58 19.33 7.46
CA LYS A 99 -9.72 19.68 8.34
C LYS A 99 -11.06 19.44 7.66
N GLN A 100 -11.19 19.80 6.38
CA GLN A 100 -12.47 19.72 5.67
C GLN A 100 -12.36 19.50 4.16
N ASP A 101 -11.52 20.24 3.45
CA ASP A 101 -11.47 20.17 1.97
C ASP A 101 -11.19 18.76 1.45
N ASP A 102 -10.25 18.02 2.05
CA ASP A 102 -9.96 16.65 1.64
C ASP A 102 -11.09 15.70 2.01
N VAL A 103 -11.75 15.93 3.15
CA VAL A 103 -12.89 15.15 3.61
C VAL A 103 -14.02 15.27 2.61
N ASP A 104 -14.35 16.50 2.20
CA ASP A 104 -15.39 16.77 1.22
C ASP A 104 -15.05 16.17 -0.14
N PHE A 105 -13.80 16.30 -0.58
CA PHE A 105 -13.33 15.70 -1.83
C PHE A 105 -13.46 14.17 -1.82
N ILE A 106 -12.99 13.49 -0.77
CA ILE A 106 -13.05 12.03 -0.68
C ILE A 106 -14.50 11.55 -0.59
N LYS A 107 -15.34 12.28 0.16
CA LYS A 107 -16.76 11.98 0.31
C LYS A 107 -17.52 12.11 -1.00
N ASP A 108 -17.32 13.21 -1.74
CA ASP A 108 -17.92 13.41 -3.06
C ASP A 108 -17.42 12.35 -4.07
N LYS A 109 -16.11 12.07 -4.05
CA LYS A 109 -15.49 11.20 -5.05
C LYS A 109 -15.78 9.72 -4.85
N PHE A 110 -15.82 9.27 -3.60
CA PHE A 110 -15.86 7.84 -3.25
C PHE A 110 -17.08 7.45 -2.40
N GLY A 111 -17.84 8.40 -1.87
CA GLY A 111 -19.08 8.12 -1.14
C GLY A 111 -18.89 7.53 0.26
N TYR A 112 -17.67 7.57 0.82
CA TYR A 112 -17.42 7.05 2.16
C TYR A 112 -18.06 7.94 3.25
N PRO A 113 -18.53 7.34 4.37
CA PRO A 113 -18.97 8.11 5.53
C PRO A 113 -17.86 9.04 6.03
N GLU A 114 -18.26 10.22 6.49
CA GLU A 114 -17.30 11.24 6.92
C GLU A 114 -16.46 10.78 8.12
N GLU A 115 -17.07 10.07 9.07
CA GLU A 115 -16.35 9.51 10.21
C GLU A 115 -15.23 8.55 9.79
N ASP A 116 -15.45 7.74 8.74
CA ASP A 116 -14.47 6.78 8.24
C ASP A 116 -13.36 7.48 7.47
N ILE A 117 -13.68 8.54 6.71
CA ILE A 117 -12.70 9.37 6.02
C ILE A 117 -11.77 10.05 7.03
N ARG A 118 -12.33 10.62 8.10
CA ARG A 118 -11.53 11.27 9.15
C ARG A 118 -10.61 10.27 9.86
N ALA A 119 -11.13 9.10 10.22
CA ALA A 119 -10.32 8.03 10.78
C ALA A 119 -9.21 7.57 9.83
N TRP A 120 -9.48 7.49 8.52
CA TRP A 120 -8.46 7.18 7.53
C TRP A 120 -7.38 8.26 7.44
N LEU A 121 -7.77 9.53 7.38
CA LEU A 121 -6.85 10.67 7.33
C LEU A 121 -5.89 10.69 8.52
N GLU A 122 -6.33 10.31 9.73
CA GLU A 122 -5.45 10.21 10.91
C GLU A 122 -4.34 9.16 10.77
N THR A 123 -4.53 8.14 9.92
CA THR A 123 -3.60 7.01 9.78
C THR A 123 -2.68 7.13 8.57
N VAL A 124 -3.17 7.73 7.47
CA VAL A 124 -2.40 7.86 6.24
C VAL A 124 -1.29 8.91 6.39
N LYS A 125 -0.12 8.59 5.85
CA LYS A 125 1.04 9.48 5.80
C LYS A 125 1.51 9.61 4.37
N TYR A 126 1.85 10.83 3.97
CA TYR A 126 2.34 11.12 2.63
C TYR A 126 3.81 11.54 2.62
N PRO A 127 4.54 11.27 1.52
CA PRO A 127 5.91 11.72 1.39
C PRO A 127 5.95 13.25 1.22
N GLN A 128 6.90 13.88 1.91
CA GLN A 128 7.16 15.31 1.70
C GLN A 128 7.95 15.57 0.41
N ASN A 129 8.58 14.56 -0.20
CA ASN A 129 9.25 14.68 -1.48
C ASN A 129 9.10 13.38 -2.27
N CYS A 130 8.37 13.41 -3.39
CA CYS A 130 8.16 12.22 -4.22
C CYS A 130 9.39 11.81 -5.05
N LEU A 131 10.47 12.61 -5.03
CA LEU A 131 11.76 12.28 -5.64
C LEU A 131 12.72 11.57 -4.67
N GLU A 132 12.30 11.33 -3.43
CA GLU A 132 13.11 10.71 -2.40
C GLU A 132 12.52 9.37 -1.96
N ILE A 133 13.37 8.38 -1.80
CA ILE A 133 13.01 7.07 -1.27
C ILE A 133 13.96 6.73 -0.13
N PRO A 134 13.48 6.51 1.11
CA PRO A 134 14.31 6.01 2.19
C PRO A 134 14.92 4.66 1.81
N LYS A 135 16.26 4.56 1.85
CA LYS A 135 16.95 3.32 1.47
C LYS A 135 16.53 2.14 2.33
N GLU A 136 16.29 2.38 3.61
CA GLU A 136 15.83 1.36 4.56
C GLU A 136 14.50 0.73 4.15
N VAL A 137 13.58 1.50 3.55
CA VAL A 137 12.29 0.99 3.09
C VAL A 137 12.48 -0.11 2.05
N LEU A 138 13.35 0.12 1.06
CA LEU A 138 13.61 -0.86 0.02
C LEU A 138 14.25 -2.13 0.58
N LEU A 139 15.30 -1.95 1.40
CA LEU A 139 16.02 -3.08 1.98
C LEU A 139 15.16 -3.90 2.96
N ASN A 140 14.37 -3.23 3.79
CA ASN A 140 13.45 -3.90 4.71
C ASN A 140 12.36 -4.66 3.95
N THR A 141 11.83 -4.07 2.86
CA THR A 141 10.85 -4.75 2.00
C THR A 141 11.44 -6.02 1.38
N LEU A 142 12.61 -5.91 0.75
CA LEU A 142 13.28 -7.03 0.11
C LEU A 142 13.64 -8.13 1.12
N SER A 143 14.17 -7.75 2.29
CA SER A 143 14.49 -8.70 3.36
C SER A 143 13.24 -9.42 3.89
N MET A 144 12.12 -8.71 4.05
CA MET A 144 10.88 -9.31 4.53
C MET A 144 10.26 -10.24 3.49
N LEU A 145 10.30 -9.89 2.21
CA LEU A 145 9.84 -10.75 1.11
C LEU A 145 10.71 -12.00 0.97
N GLU A 146 12.03 -11.88 1.17
CA GLU A 146 12.94 -13.02 1.24
C GLU A 146 12.60 -13.94 2.42
N LYS A 147 12.42 -13.39 3.63
CA LYS A 147 12.00 -14.17 4.82
C LYS A 147 10.66 -14.86 4.64
N ALA A 148 9.77 -14.28 3.85
CA ALA A 148 8.48 -14.86 3.50
C ALA A 148 8.57 -15.91 2.37
N GLY A 149 9.76 -16.15 1.80
CA GLY A 149 9.98 -17.08 0.69
C GLY A 149 9.49 -16.57 -0.67
N ALA A 150 9.07 -15.31 -0.77
CA ALA A 150 8.57 -14.72 -2.02
C ALA A 150 9.71 -14.31 -2.97
N LEU A 151 10.91 -14.07 -2.42
CA LEU A 151 12.12 -13.73 -3.16
C LEU A 151 13.29 -14.59 -2.70
N THR A 152 14.29 -14.74 -3.57
CA THR A 152 15.61 -15.29 -3.21
C THR A 152 16.64 -14.20 -3.41
N ALA A 153 17.45 -13.90 -2.38
CA ALA A 153 18.49 -12.89 -2.52
C ALA A 153 19.57 -13.36 -3.52
N PRO A 154 20.08 -12.45 -4.36
CA PRO A 154 21.23 -12.75 -5.20
C PRO A 154 22.50 -12.91 -4.34
N GLN A 155 23.53 -13.53 -4.94
CA GLN A 155 24.85 -13.64 -4.30
C GLN A 155 25.39 -12.23 -4.00
N GLY A 156 25.62 -11.92 -2.72
CA GLY A 156 26.05 -10.59 -2.26
C GLY A 156 24.93 -9.69 -1.71
N GLY A 157 23.68 -10.18 -1.70
CA GLY A 157 22.52 -9.46 -1.16
C GLY A 157 21.92 -8.43 -2.12
N PHE A 158 20.82 -7.80 -1.71
CA PHE A 158 20.12 -6.82 -2.52
C PHE A 158 20.86 -5.47 -2.59
N ASP A 159 21.02 -4.93 -3.79
CA ASP A 159 21.44 -3.54 -4.00
C ASP A 159 20.22 -2.66 -4.30
N ALA A 160 19.86 -1.78 -3.35
CA ALA A 160 18.70 -0.88 -3.46
C ALA A 160 18.73 -0.01 -4.73
N ASN A 161 19.92 0.27 -5.24
CA ASN A 161 20.15 1.02 -6.47
C ASN A 161 19.60 0.36 -7.74
N GLN A 162 19.33 -0.95 -7.70
CA GLN A 162 18.75 -1.69 -8.83
C GLN A 162 17.23 -1.49 -8.92
N PHE A 163 16.61 -0.96 -7.87
CA PHE A 163 15.15 -0.82 -7.75
C PHE A 163 14.66 0.61 -7.92
N ILE A 164 15.54 1.53 -8.37
CA ILE A 164 15.23 2.94 -8.56
C ILE A 164 15.79 3.48 -9.87
N GLY A 165 15.12 4.49 -10.45
CA GLY A 165 15.69 5.32 -11.51
C GLY A 165 16.65 6.35 -10.92
N LYS A 166 17.96 6.04 -10.88
CA LYS A 166 18.99 6.87 -10.20
C LYS A 166 19.15 8.28 -10.78
N ASP A 167 18.73 8.45 -12.03
CA ASP A 167 18.68 9.70 -12.77
C ASP A 167 17.45 10.55 -12.42
N VAL A 168 16.48 9.97 -11.72
CA VAL A 168 15.21 10.62 -11.33
C VAL A 168 15.09 10.78 -9.81
N VAL A 169 15.34 9.72 -9.05
CA VAL A 169 15.09 9.68 -7.60
C VAL A 169 16.39 9.52 -6.80
N LYS A 170 16.39 10.07 -5.59
CA LYS A 170 17.49 9.99 -4.64
C LYS A 170 17.15 9.06 -3.47
N LEU A 171 18.08 8.18 -3.12
CA LEU A 171 17.99 7.44 -1.86
C LEU A 171 18.36 8.33 -0.67
N THR A 172 17.52 8.32 0.37
CA THR A 172 17.79 8.98 1.65
C THR A 172 18.21 7.95 2.71
N TYR A 173 18.97 8.42 3.69
CA TYR A 173 19.55 7.64 4.79
C TYR A 173 18.96 8.07 6.13
#